data_AF-A0A938IC86-F1
#
_entry.id   AF-A0A938IC86-F1
#
_cell.length_a   1.000
_cell.length_b   1.000
_cell.length_c   1.000
_cell.angle_alpha   90.00
_cell.angle_beta   90.00
_cell.angle_gamma   90.00
#
_symmetry.space_group_name_H-M   'P 1'
#
loop_
_entity.id
_entity.type
_entity.pdbx_description
1 polymer ?
#
loop_
_entity_poly.entity_id
_entity_poly.type
_entity_poly.pdbx_seq_one_letter_code
_entity_poly.pdbx_strand_id
1 'polypeptide(L)'
;MKLTHVTLAFGLALLGSCDGPATPAENVQAGSTALGKSDWRAARSSFEAALAALPAEDSAYKRAKLGQVEALIQLDATRAKTEFLAYADSAAATLDSKDWRAVMTKLTAKGKFVEAIGVLEAGLKKHPQDGDIKKMGDAIKVAAEKAGDSGALDSLKGLGYL
;
A
#
# COMPACT_ATOMS: atom_id res chain seq x y z
N MET A 1 35.78 -23.45 -62.95
CA MET A 1 36.57 -22.71 -61.93
C MET A 1 35.60 -22.20 -60.85
N LYS A 2 36.09 -22.13 -59.62
CA LYS A 2 35.37 -22.20 -58.33
C LYS A 2 34.32 -21.09 -58.10
N LEU A 3 33.14 -21.47 -57.59
CA LEU A 3 32.16 -20.58 -56.96
C LEU A 3 32.65 -20.19 -55.56
N THR A 4 32.92 -18.91 -55.34
CA THR A 4 33.28 -18.36 -54.02
C THR A 4 31.99 -18.06 -53.24
N HIS A 5 31.67 -18.92 -52.26
CA HIS A 5 30.61 -18.67 -51.30
C HIS A 5 31.13 -17.68 -50.25
N VAL A 6 30.58 -16.47 -50.21
CA VAL A 6 30.76 -15.54 -49.08
C VAL A 6 29.66 -15.85 -48.07
N THR A 7 29.97 -16.72 -47.11
CA THR A 7 29.13 -16.96 -45.94
C THR A 7 29.27 -15.76 -45.01
N LEU A 8 28.34 -14.81 -45.09
CA LEU A 8 28.21 -13.73 -44.12
C LEU A 8 27.72 -14.35 -42.80
N ALA A 9 28.63 -14.51 -41.86
CA ALA A 9 28.33 -14.99 -40.52
C ALA A 9 27.36 -14.00 -39.83
N PHE A 10 26.10 -14.41 -39.72
CA PHE A 10 25.09 -13.79 -38.89
C PHE A 10 25.54 -13.98 -37.43
N GLY A 11 26.25 -12.99 -36.89
CA GLY A 11 26.63 -12.91 -35.48
C GLY A 11 25.39 -12.76 -34.62
N LEU A 12 24.77 -13.88 -34.30
CA LEU A 12 23.67 -14.04 -33.37
C LEU A 12 24.20 -13.75 -31.95
N ALA A 13 24.20 -12.47 -31.55
CA ALA A 13 24.47 -12.06 -30.18
C ALA A 13 23.26 -12.42 -29.30
N LEU A 14 23.19 -13.68 -28.89
CA LEU A 14 22.25 -14.20 -27.92
C LEU A 14 22.92 -14.25 -26.54
N LEU A 15 22.19 -13.74 -25.54
CA LEU A 15 22.22 -14.10 -24.11
C LEU A 15 23.23 -13.36 -23.22
N GLY A 16 22.85 -12.14 -22.86
CA GLY A 16 23.04 -11.62 -21.50
C GLY A 16 21.67 -11.43 -20.85
N SER A 17 20.94 -12.52 -20.57
CA SER A 17 19.78 -12.45 -19.69
C SER A 17 20.30 -12.14 -18.30
N CYS A 18 19.97 -10.97 -17.75
CA CYS A 18 20.03 -10.72 -16.31
C CYS A 18 18.97 -11.61 -15.63
N ASP A 19 19.19 -12.92 -15.58
CA ASP A 19 18.28 -13.91 -14.97
C ASP A 19 18.61 -14.08 -13.48
N GLY A 20 18.84 -12.96 -12.80
CA GLY A 20 18.95 -12.91 -11.35
C GLY A 20 17.57 -12.65 -10.73
N PRO A 21 17.28 -13.19 -9.54
CA PRO A 21 16.07 -12.79 -8.83
C PRO A 21 16.07 -11.27 -8.63
N ALA A 22 14.91 -10.63 -8.85
CA ALA A 22 14.78 -9.19 -8.69
C ALA A 22 15.21 -8.77 -7.28
N THR A 23 16.05 -7.74 -7.21
CA THR A 23 16.49 -7.13 -5.96
C THR A 23 15.30 -6.54 -5.20
N PRO A 24 15.41 -6.31 -3.89
CA PRO A 24 14.32 -5.72 -3.12
C PRO A 24 13.94 -4.32 -3.64
N ALA A 25 14.92 -3.52 -4.07
CA ALA A 25 14.68 -2.20 -4.66
C ALA A 25 13.91 -2.29 -6.00
N GLU A 26 14.27 -3.24 -6.88
CA GLU A 26 13.53 -3.48 -8.12
C GLU A 26 12.10 -3.92 -7.84
N ASN A 27 11.88 -4.73 -6.80
CA ASN A 27 10.54 -5.12 -6.38
C ASN A 27 9.71 -3.94 -5.83
N VAL A 28 10.31 -3.02 -5.06
CA VAL A 28 9.62 -1.78 -4.64
C VAL A 28 9.24 -0.91 -5.84
N GLN A 29 10.15 -0.78 -6.82
CA GLN A 29 9.88 -0.03 -8.03
C GLN A 29 8.80 -0.68 -8.88
N ALA A 30 8.86 -2.00 -9.09
CA ALA A 30 7.86 -2.77 -9.81
C ALA A 30 6.47 -2.65 -9.15
N GLY A 31 6.41 -2.76 -7.81
CA GLY A 31 5.18 -2.57 -7.05
C GLY A 31 4.58 -1.17 -7.22
N SER A 32 5.42 -0.14 -7.19
CA SER A 32 5.01 1.25 -7.41
C SER A 32 4.49 1.48 -8.83
N THR A 33 5.17 0.92 -9.83
CA THR A 33 4.72 0.96 -11.23
C THR A 33 3.39 0.24 -11.42
N ALA A 34 3.19 -0.91 -10.77
CA ALA A 34 1.94 -1.66 -10.82
C ALA A 34 0.78 -0.89 -10.16
N LEU A 35 1.01 -0.21 -9.01
CA LEU A 35 0.02 0.71 -8.41
C LEU A 35 -0.40 1.80 -9.39
N GLY A 36 0.56 2.43 -10.08
CA GLY A 36 0.28 3.47 -11.08
C GLY A 36 -0.56 2.98 -12.26
N LYS A 37 -0.51 1.68 -12.56
CA LYS A 37 -1.30 1.01 -13.61
C LYS A 37 -2.61 0.41 -13.09
N SER A 38 -2.93 0.60 -11.82
CA SER A 38 -4.06 -0.07 -11.15
C SER A 38 -3.98 -1.61 -11.15
N ASP A 39 -2.80 -2.18 -11.32
CA ASP A 39 -2.57 -3.62 -11.18
C ASP A 39 -2.28 -3.95 -9.71
N TRP A 40 -3.34 -4.00 -8.92
CA TRP A 40 -3.25 -4.17 -7.47
C TRP A 40 -2.66 -5.52 -7.08
N ARG A 41 -2.90 -6.58 -7.87
CA ARG A 41 -2.38 -7.92 -7.58
C ARG A 41 -0.89 -7.99 -7.83
N ALA A 42 -0.42 -7.46 -8.96
CA ALA A 42 1.02 -7.36 -9.23
C ALA A 42 1.70 -6.46 -8.20
N ALA A 43 1.10 -5.31 -7.88
CA ALA A 43 1.61 -4.39 -6.87
C ALA A 43 1.82 -5.08 -5.52
N ARG A 44 0.79 -5.78 -5.02
CA ARG A 44 0.86 -6.52 -3.75
C ARG A 44 1.99 -7.56 -3.80
N SER A 45 2.05 -8.36 -4.88
CA SER A 45 3.06 -9.41 -5.02
C SER A 45 4.48 -8.85 -5.01
N SER A 46 4.73 -7.75 -5.74
CA SER A 46 6.05 -7.12 -5.76
C SER A 46 6.42 -6.53 -4.40
N PHE A 47 5.49 -5.85 -3.71
CA PHE A 47 5.79 -5.32 -2.38
C PHE A 47 6.00 -6.43 -1.33
N GLU A 48 5.25 -7.53 -1.40
CA GLU A 48 5.47 -8.69 -0.53
C GLU A 48 6.86 -9.30 -0.75
N ALA A 49 7.30 -9.44 -2.01
CA ALA A 49 8.65 -9.89 -2.34
C ALA A 49 9.73 -8.92 -1.82
N ALA A 50 9.53 -7.61 -1.93
CA ALA A 50 10.44 -6.62 -1.37
C ALA A 50 10.52 -6.71 0.16
N LEU A 51 9.37 -6.75 0.85
CA LEU A 51 9.28 -6.79 2.31
C LEU A 51 9.88 -8.07 2.90
N ALA A 52 9.86 -9.18 2.17
CA ALA A 52 10.50 -10.42 2.61
C ALA A 52 12.04 -10.34 2.66
N ALA A 53 12.64 -9.38 1.97
CA ALA A 53 14.08 -9.23 1.85
C ALA A 53 14.63 -7.90 2.43
N LEU A 54 13.77 -6.90 2.64
CA LEU A 54 14.15 -5.62 3.25
C LEU A 54 14.19 -5.72 4.78
N PRO A 55 15.28 -5.25 5.44
CA PRO A 55 15.27 -4.97 6.87
C PRO A 55 14.20 -3.92 7.22
N ALA A 56 13.60 -4.03 8.41
CA ALA A 56 12.53 -3.11 8.83
C ALA A 56 13.01 -1.65 9.00
N GLU A 57 14.30 -1.49 9.29
CA GLU A 57 14.99 -0.20 9.45
C GLU A 57 15.38 0.43 8.10
N ASP A 58 15.26 -0.32 6.99
CA ASP A 58 15.56 0.20 5.67
C ASP A 58 14.55 1.29 5.28
N SER A 59 15.05 2.41 4.77
CA SER A 59 14.22 3.52 4.29
C SER A 59 13.19 3.10 3.22
N ALA A 60 13.48 2.07 2.43
CA ALA A 60 12.57 1.51 1.43
C ALA A 60 11.46 0.65 2.06
N TYR A 61 11.65 0.14 3.28
CA TYR A 61 10.67 -0.71 3.95
C TYR A 61 9.34 0.01 4.18
N LYS A 62 9.38 1.25 4.69
CA LYS A 62 8.17 2.08 4.86
C LYS A 62 7.41 2.24 3.55
N ARG A 63 8.13 2.53 2.45
CA ARG A 63 7.53 2.68 1.12
C ARG A 63 6.87 1.40 0.65
N ALA A 64 7.57 0.27 0.77
CA ALA A 64 7.04 -1.03 0.40
C ALA A 64 5.80 -1.40 1.22
N LYS A 65 5.83 -1.14 2.54
CA LYS A 65 4.72 -1.45 3.45
C LYS A 65 3.47 -0.60 3.17
N LEU A 66 3.62 0.71 2.98
CA LEU A 66 2.50 1.57 2.63
C LEU A 66 1.97 1.27 1.22
N GLY A 67 2.85 0.92 0.27
CA GLY A 67 2.44 0.44 -1.06
C GLY A 67 1.65 -0.87 -1.01
N GLN A 68 2.07 -1.83 -0.18
CA GLN A 68 1.34 -3.08 0.08
C GLN A 68 -0.05 -2.79 0.65
N VAL A 69 -0.14 -1.92 1.67
CA VAL A 69 -1.41 -1.50 2.27
C VAL A 69 -2.31 -0.85 1.22
N GLU A 70 -1.79 0.03 0.37
CA GLU A 70 -2.56 0.65 -0.70
C GLU A 70 -3.12 -0.36 -1.70
N ALA A 71 -2.32 -1.34 -2.12
CA ALA A 71 -2.79 -2.43 -2.98
C ALA A 71 -3.87 -3.27 -2.27
N LEU A 72 -3.69 -3.55 -0.97
CA LEU A 72 -4.66 -4.28 -0.18
C LEU A 72 -5.97 -3.50 0.00
N ILE A 73 -5.98 -2.18 0.12
CA ILE A 73 -7.23 -1.40 0.18
C ILE A 73 -8.13 -1.70 -1.03
N GLN A 74 -7.55 -1.97 -2.20
CA GLN A 74 -8.27 -2.31 -3.43
C GLN A 74 -8.75 -3.76 -3.47
N LEU A 75 -8.03 -4.69 -2.83
CA LEU A 75 -8.23 -6.13 -2.95
C LEU A 75 -8.94 -6.74 -1.74
N ASP A 76 -8.59 -6.29 -0.54
CA ASP A 76 -8.94 -6.84 0.76
C ASP A 76 -8.71 -5.75 1.83
N ALA A 77 -9.74 -4.93 2.05
CA ALA A 77 -9.66 -3.81 2.99
C ALA A 77 -9.43 -4.26 4.44
N THR A 78 -10.00 -5.40 4.83
CA THR A 78 -9.83 -5.96 6.17
C THR A 78 -8.37 -6.31 6.41
N ARG A 79 -7.71 -6.99 5.47
CA ARG A 79 -6.27 -7.25 5.57
C ARG A 79 -5.45 -5.97 5.49
N ALA A 80 -5.85 -4.98 4.68
CA ALA A 80 -5.17 -3.68 4.62
C ALA A 80 -5.10 -2.99 6.00
N LYS A 81 -6.23 -2.94 6.72
CA LYS A 81 -6.29 -2.42 8.09
C LYS A 81 -5.36 -3.20 9.01
N THR A 82 -5.47 -4.53 9.02
CA THR A 82 -4.68 -5.39 9.91
C THR A 82 -3.18 -5.20 9.69
N GLU A 83 -2.73 -5.18 8.44
CA GLU A 83 -1.31 -5.02 8.08
C GLU A 83 -0.79 -3.61 8.39
N PHE A 84 -1.62 -2.57 8.20
CA PHE A 84 -1.26 -1.20 8.55
C PHE A 84 -1.11 -1.02 10.06
N LEU A 85 -2.07 -1.52 10.86
CA LEU A 85 -2.02 -1.40 12.31
C LEU A 85 -0.87 -2.23 12.91
N ALA A 86 -0.64 -3.45 12.40
CA ALA A 86 0.50 -4.26 12.81
C ALA A 86 1.83 -3.55 12.53
N TYR A 87 1.96 -2.87 11.38
CA TYR A 87 3.13 -2.04 11.10
C TYR A 87 3.21 -0.87 12.08
N ALA A 88 2.11 -0.13 12.30
CA ALA A 88 2.08 1.03 13.18
C ALA A 88 2.45 0.76 14.65
N ASP A 89 2.30 -0.49 15.10
CA ASP A 89 2.70 -0.95 16.44
C ASP A 89 4.11 -1.54 16.49
N SER A 90 4.78 -1.70 15.34
CA SER A 90 6.16 -2.16 15.31
C SER A 90 7.16 -1.07 15.75
N ALA A 91 8.26 -1.47 16.39
CA ALA A 91 9.30 -0.54 16.83
C ALA A 91 10.04 0.17 15.67
N ALA A 92 10.04 -0.44 14.48
CA ALA A 92 10.67 0.11 13.28
C ALA A 92 9.77 1.11 12.53
N ALA A 93 8.50 1.24 12.91
CA ALA A 93 7.59 2.11 12.18
C ALA A 93 7.88 3.59 12.41
N THR A 94 8.20 4.26 11.30
CA THR A 94 8.38 5.72 11.24
C THR A 94 7.15 6.38 10.61
N LEU A 95 5.96 6.06 11.13
CA LEU A 95 4.70 6.60 10.64
C LEU A 95 4.41 7.97 11.25
N ASP A 96 4.12 8.96 10.41
CA ASP A 96 3.61 10.26 10.84
C ASP A 96 2.09 10.34 10.63
N SER A 97 1.44 11.40 11.15
CA SER A 97 0.00 11.53 11.02
C SER A 97 -0.51 11.67 9.57
N LYS A 98 0.35 12.07 8.61
CA LYS A 98 -0.03 12.10 7.20
C LYS A 98 -0.22 10.69 6.66
N ASP A 99 0.62 9.73 7.08
CA ASP A 99 0.49 8.32 6.68
C ASP A 99 -0.86 7.73 7.15
N TRP A 100 -1.22 7.97 8.41
CA TRP A 100 -2.51 7.55 8.99
C TRP A 100 -3.69 8.15 8.22
N ARG A 101 -3.64 9.46 7.93
CA ARG A 101 -4.68 10.14 7.16
C ARG A 101 -4.77 9.63 5.72
N ALA A 102 -3.64 9.32 5.09
CA ALA A 102 -3.63 8.77 3.74
C ALA A 102 -4.37 7.43 3.67
N VAL A 103 -4.12 6.54 4.62
CA VAL A 103 -4.81 5.23 4.70
C VAL A 103 -6.30 5.40 4.97
N MET A 104 -6.69 6.21 5.97
CA MET A 104 -8.11 6.48 6.26
C MET A 104 -8.83 7.09 5.06
N THR A 105 -8.21 8.06 4.38
CA THR A 105 -8.77 8.72 3.18
C THR A 105 -9.03 7.69 2.08
N LYS A 106 -8.05 6.82 1.78
CA LYS A 106 -8.19 5.80 0.73
C LYS A 106 -9.28 4.77 1.06
N LEU A 107 -9.36 4.31 2.30
CA LEU A 107 -10.42 3.39 2.75
C LEU A 107 -11.80 4.04 2.64
N THR A 108 -11.94 5.28 3.10
CA THR A 108 -13.18 6.07 3.04
C THR A 108 -13.64 6.27 1.61
N ALA A 109 -12.72 6.65 0.71
CA ALA A 109 -13.02 6.82 -0.72
C ALA A 109 -13.49 5.54 -1.41
N LYS A 110 -13.24 4.37 -0.81
CA LYS A 110 -13.71 3.05 -1.28
C LYS A 110 -14.96 2.55 -0.56
N GLY A 111 -15.58 3.39 0.28
CA GLY A 111 -16.73 3.00 1.10
C GLY A 111 -16.39 1.92 2.14
N LYS A 112 -15.10 1.76 2.49
CA LYS A 112 -14.64 0.78 3.48
C LYS A 112 -14.65 1.42 4.87
N PHE A 113 -15.84 1.83 5.29
CA PHE A 113 -16.00 2.68 6.48
C PHE A 113 -15.63 1.94 7.77
N VAL A 114 -16.02 0.67 7.91
CA VAL A 114 -15.65 -0.15 9.07
C VAL A 114 -14.13 -0.19 9.25
N GLU A 115 -13.38 -0.40 8.16
CA GLU A 115 -11.93 -0.40 8.22
C GLU A 115 -11.34 0.99 8.45
N ALA A 116 -11.88 2.03 7.81
CA ALA A 116 -11.45 3.41 8.01
C ALA A 116 -11.61 3.84 9.48
N ILE A 117 -12.75 3.50 10.10
CA ILE A 117 -13.05 3.77 11.51
C ILE A 117 -12.09 3.00 12.42
N GLY A 118 -11.76 1.74 12.10
CA GLY A 118 -10.75 0.99 12.85
C GLY A 118 -9.37 1.64 12.82
N VAL A 119 -8.96 2.20 11.68
CA VAL A 119 -7.71 2.98 11.57
C VAL A 119 -7.81 4.30 12.33
N LEU A 120 -8.96 4.99 12.28
CA LEU A 120 -9.23 6.22 13.04
C LEU A 120 -9.10 5.99 14.54
N GLU A 121 -9.73 4.95 15.08
CA GLU A 121 -9.71 4.66 16.52
C GLU A 121 -8.27 4.43 17.02
N ALA A 122 -7.48 3.63 16.29
CA ALA A 122 -6.08 3.43 16.60
C ALA A 122 -5.26 4.73 16.44
N GLY A 123 -5.55 5.53 15.40
CA GLY A 123 -4.91 6.82 15.17
C GLY A 123 -5.17 7.82 16.29
N LEU A 124 -6.39 7.91 16.81
CA LEU A 124 -6.76 8.76 17.94
C LEU A 124 -6.05 8.36 19.23
N LYS A 125 -5.83 7.05 19.45
CA LYS A 125 -5.04 6.55 20.60
C LYS A 125 -3.56 6.91 20.46
N LYS A 126 -2.99 6.80 19.26
CA LYS A 126 -1.57 7.08 18.99
C LYS A 126 -1.26 8.58 18.95
N HIS A 127 -2.21 9.39 18.46
CA HIS A 127 -2.07 10.83 18.21
C HIS A 127 -3.24 11.63 18.84
N PRO A 128 -3.44 11.58 20.16
CA PRO A 128 -4.65 12.12 20.81
C PRO A 128 -4.83 13.64 20.68
N GLN A 129 -3.74 14.37 20.42
CA GLN A 129 -3.76 15.82 20.24
C GLN A 129 -3.71 16.25 18.77
N ASP A 130 -3.57 15.31 17.82
CA ASP A 130 -3.52 15.64 16.40
C ASP A 130 -4.94 15.98 15.89
N GLY A 131 -5.16 17.27 15.65
CA GLY A 131 -6.43 17.77 15.15
C GLY A 131 -6.78 17.28 13.75
N ASP A 132 -5.81 16.92 12.92
CA ASP A 132 -6.06 16.42 11.57
C ASP A 132 -6.50 14.95 11.59
N ILE A 133 -6.01 14.14 12.55
CA ILE A 133 -6.59 12.80 12.80
C ILE A 133 -8.03 12.93 13.26
N LYS A 134 -8.33 13.86 14.17
CA LYS A 134 -9.71 14.10 14.63
C LYS A 134 -10.65 14.46 13.48
N LYS A 135 -10.24 15.37 12.59
CA LYS A 135 -11.03 15.76 11.39
C LYS A 135 -11.32 14.59 10.44
N MET A 136 -10.52 13.52 10.47
CA MET A 136 -10.84 12.34 9.65
C MET A 136 -12.12 11.66 10.10
N GLY A 137 -12.47 11.68 11.39
CA GLY A 137 -13.75 11.15 11.85
C GLY A 137 -14.95 11.91 11.29
N ASP A 138 -14.87 13.25 11.22
CA ASP A 138 -15.89 14.08 10.57
C ASP A 138 -15.99 13.77 9.07
N ALA A 139 -14.85 13.60 8.40
CA ALA A 139 -14.82 13.25 6.97
C ALA A 139 -15.43 11.86 6.70
N ILE A 140 -15.13 10.88 7.55
CA ILE A 140 -15.72 9.53 7.47
C ILE A 140 -17.23 9.60 7.73
N LYS A 141 -17.67 10.35 8.75
CA LYS A 141 -19.08 10.59 9.05
C LYS A 141 -19.83 11.12 7.84
N VAL A 142 -19.38 12.22 7.25
CA VAL A 142 -20.03 12.83 6.07
C VAL A 142 -20.12 11.82 4.91
N ALA A 143 -19.07 11.04 4.69
CA ALA A 143 -19.07 10.02 3.65
C ALA A 143 -20.05 8.86 3.95
N ALA A 144 -20.13 8.41 5.21
CA ALA A 144 -21.04 7.37 5.65
C ALA A 144 -22.52 7.83 5.61
N GLU A 145 -22.80 9.07 6.02
CA GLU A 145 -24.14 9.69 5.91
C GLU A 145 -24.59 9.72 4.45
N LYS A 146 -23.72 10.18 3.54
CA LYS A 146 -24.00 10.21 2.10
C LYS A 146 -24.23 8.82 1.51
N ALA A 147 -23.57 7.80 2.05
CA ALA A 147 -23.71 6.42 1.61
C ALA A 147 -24.89 5.68 2.27
N GLY A 148 -25.51 6.26 3.31
CA GLY A 148 -26.55 5.59 4.10
C GLY A 148 -26.04 4.43 4.96
N ASP A 149 -24.75 4.42 5.32
CA ASP A 149 -24.14 3.33 6.09
C ASP A 149 -24.41 3.50 7.60
N SER A 150 -25.57 3.01 8.04
CA SER A 150 -25.99 3.07 9.45
C SER A 150 -25.02 2.40 10.41
N GLY A 151 -24.37 1.30 10.02
CA GLY A 151 -23.42 0.60 10.89
C GLY A 151 -22.14 1.41 11.13
N ALA A 152 -21.65 2.09 10.10
CA ALA A 152 -20.54 3.03 10.23
C ALA A 152 -20.91 4.23 11.11
N LEU A 153 -22.12 4.78 10.96
CA LEU A 153 -22.62 5.87 11.80
C LEU A 153 -22.72 5.44 13.27
N ASP A 154 -23.30 4.29 13.58
CA ASP A 154 -23.37 3.79 14.95
C ASP A 154 -21.98 3.61 15.58
N SER A 155 -21.01 3.15 14.79
CA SER A 155 -19.60 3.03 15.23
C SER A 155 -18.99 4.41 15.53
N LEU A 156 -19.25 5.41 14.69
CA LEU A 156 -18.77 6.79 14.88
C LEU A 156 -19.41 7.48 16.10
N LYS A 157 -20.66 7.16 16.41
CA LYS A 157 -21.33 7.61 17.64
C LYS A 157 -20.57 7.14 18.89
N GLY A 158 -20.13 5.88 18.91
CA GLY A 158 -19.31 5.34 19.99
C GLY A 158 -17.97 6.06 20.17
N LEU A 159 -17.48 6.74 19.14
CA LEU A 159 -16.25 7.55 19.16
C LEU A 159 -16.50 9.05 19.43
N GLY A 160 -17.77 9.47 19.59
CA GLY A 160 -18.14 10.86 19.90
C GLY A 160 -18.29 11.79 18.70
N TYR A 161 -18.50 11.26 17.48
CA TYR A 161 -18.67 12.06 16.26
C TYR A 161 -20.14 12.34 15.88
N LEU A 162 -21.09 11.71 16.58
CA LEU A 162 -22.54 11.89 16.46
C LEU A 162 -23.13 12.11 17.85
#